data_AF-A0A2G9NIB3-F1
#
_entry.id   AF-A0A2G9NIB3-F1
#
_cell.length_a   1.000
_cell.length_b   1.000
_cell.length_c   1.000
_cell.angle_alpha   90.00
_cell.angle_beta   90.00
_cell.angle_gamma   90.00
#
_symmetry.space_group_name_H-M   'P 1'
#
loop_
_entity.id
_entity.type
_entity.pdbx_description
1 polymer ?
#
loop_
_entity_poly.entity_id
_entity_poly.type
_entity_poly.pdbx_seq_one_letter_code
_entity_poly.pdbx_strand_id
1 'polypeptide(L)'
;MAQKTKSMQITIVDKQGTFSALFKKFPGNKKDYDFEGLSALRGLLSNEKARMMHTIKTKSPKSVYALAKMLGRDFKSVSDDIKLMEKFGFIDLIAEKTGKRERLRPRIILDSINIELKL
;
A
#
# COMPACT_ATOMS: atom_id res chain seq x y z
N MET A 1 3.28 8.76 -28.94
CA MET A 1 2.46 7.71 -28.31
C MET A 1 2.26 8.09 -26.85
N ALA A 2 1.03 8.35 -26.40
CA ALA A 2 0.77 8.74 -25.00
C ALA A 2 1.11 7.55 -24.08
N GLN A 3 1.98 7.74 -23.08
CA GLN A 3 2.24 6.73 -22.06
C GLN A 3 0.92 6.45 -21.31
N LYS A 4 0.48 5.19 -21.28
CA LYS A 4 -0.66 4.77 -20.47
C LYS A 4 -0.26 4.89 -19.01
N THR A 5 -0.66 5.97 -18.35
CA THR A 5 -0.48 6.18 -16.91
C THR A 5 -1.49 5.32 -16.14
N LYS A 6 -1.04 4.47 -15.22
CA LYS A 6 -1.92 3.66 -14.37
C LYS A 6 -2.23 4.43 -13.09
N SER A 7 -3.38 5.07 -13.04
CA SER A 7 -3.88 5.82 -11.89
C SER A 7 -4.95 5.04 -11.13
N MET A 8 -4.89 5.05 -9.80
CA MET A 8 -5.97 4.54 -8.95
C MET A 8 -6.78 5.70 -8.37
N GLN A 9 -8.11 5.66 -8.52
CA GLN A 9 -9.02 6.65 -7.94
C GLN A 9 -9.81 6.02 -6.79
N ILE A 10 -9.76 6.67 -5.64
CA ILE A 10 -10.51 6.31 -4.43
C ILE A 10 -11.39 7.50 -4.10
N THR A 11 -12.70 7.35 -4.19
CA THR A 11 -13.67 8.38 -3.77
C THR A 11 -14.36 7.92 -2.49
N ILE A 12 -14.21 8.69 -1.42
CA ILE A 12 -14.93 8.50 -0.15
C ILE A 12 -15.95 9.61 -0.03
N VAL A 13 -17.21 9.25 0.22
CA VAL A 13 -18.30 10.21 0.43
C VAL A 13 -18.70 10.14 1.90
N ASP A 14 -18.44 11.20 2.65
CA ASP A 14 -18.92 11.35 4.02
C ASP A 14 -20.31 11.99 3.97
N LYS A 15 -21.29 11.38 4.63
CA LYS A 15 -22.64 11.97 4.73
C LYS A 15 -22.88 12.67 6.08
N GLN A 16 -22.00 12.53 7.09
CA GLN A 16 -22.28 12.98 8.47
C GLN A 16 -21.04 13.34 9.33
N GLY A 17 -20.09 14.15 8.84
CA GLY A 17 -19.10 14.83 9.71
C GLY A 17 -18.04 13.93 10.39
N THR A 18 -17.77 12.77 9.81
CA THR A 18 -16.89 11.69 10.28
C THR A 18 -15.39 12.04 10.16
N PHE A 19 -15.04 13.12 9.46
CA PHE A 19 -13.67 13.52 9.18
C PHE A 19 -12.81 13.82 10.42
N SER A 20 -13.43 14.32 11.50
CA SER A 20 -12.74 14.61 12.76
C SER A 20 -12.16 13.35 13.42
N ALA A 21 -12.66 12.17 13.05
CA ALA A 21 -12.20 10.91 13.59
C ALA A 21 -10.89 10.39 12.96
N LEU A 22 -10.50 10.91 11.80
CA LEU A 22 -9.29 10.52 11.08
C LEU A 22 -7.99 10.98 11.77
N PHE A 23 -8.05 12.11 12.49
CA PHE A 23 -6.86 12.76 13.06
C PHE A 23 -6.74 12.66 14.58
N LYS A 24 -7.80 12.25 15.29
CA LYS A 24 -7.71 11.98 16.73
C LYS A 24 -7.13 10.57 16.94
N LYS A 25 -6.03 10.47 17.71
CA LYS A 25 -5.64 9.20 18.35
C LYS A 25 -6.86 8.70 19.14
N PHE A 26 -7.54 7.66 18.67
CA PHE A 26 -8.73 7.13 19.33
C PHE A 26 -8.38 6.18 20.47
N PRO A 27 -8.85 6.49 21.68
CA PRO A 27 -9.55 5.54 22.53
C PRO A 27 -11.05 5.86 22.45
N GLY A 28 -11.90 4.89 22.11
CA GLY A 28 -13.32 5.01 22.44
C GLY A 28 -14.34 4.49 21.42
N ASN A 29 -15.32 3.79 21.98
CA ASN A 29 -16.38 2.96 21.40
C ASN A 29 -17.46 3.67 20.55
N LYS A 30 -18.05 2.84 19.65
CA LYS A 30 -19.45 2.75 19.19
C LYS A 30 -20.11 3.96 18.49
N LYS A 31 -20.35 3.80 17.17
CA LYS A 31 -21.66 3.53 16.53
C LYS A 31 -21.45 3.54 15.01
N ASP A 32 -22.08 2.59 14.31
CA ASP A 32 -22.00 2.29 12.87
C ASP A 32 -21.42 3.38 11.95
N TYR A 33 -20.13 3.27 11.66
CA TYR A 33 -19.49 3.88 10.49
C TYR A 33 -18.91 2.75 9.64
N ASP A 34 -18.79 2.97 8.33
CA ASP A 34 -18.10 2.06 7.40
C ASP A 34 -16.57 2.14 7.63
N PHE A 35 -16.19 1.75 8.84
CA PHE A 35 -14.82 1.76 9.33
C PHE A 35 -13.94 0.79 8.55
N GLU A 36 -14.51 -0.21 7.86
CA GLU A 36 -13.71 -1.19 7.13
C GLU A 36 -12.96 -0.56 5.96
N GLY A 37 -13.65 0.21 5.11
CA GLY A 37 -13.02 0.91 3.98
C GLY A 37 -11.98 1.95 4.44
N LEU A 38 -12.31 2.69 5.50
CA LEU A 38 -11.44 3.73 6.05
C LEU A 38 -10.22 3.16 6.80
N SER A 39 -10.42 2.06 7.53
CA SER A 39 -9.37 1.31 8.20
C SER A 39 -8.43 0.65 7.19
N ALA A 40 -8.97 0.11 6.09
CA ALA A 40 -8.16 -0.41 4.99
C ALA A 40 -7.28 0.68 4.36
N LEU A 41 -7.85 1.87 4.10
CA LEU A 41 -7.08 3.01 3.59
C LEU A 41 -5.99 3.50 4.55
N ARG A 42 -6.31 3.62 5.85
CA ARG A 42 -5.32 3.96 6.88
C ARG A 42 -4.20 2.92 6.96
N GLY A 43 -4.55 1.64 6.89
CA GLY A 43 -3.59 0.55 6.83
C GLY A 43 -2.66 0.74 5.64
N LEU A 44 -3.23 0.95 4.45
CA LEU A 44 -2.53 1.11 3.17
C LEU A 44 -1.63 2.35 3.07
N LEU A 45 -2.01 3.46 3.70
CA LEU A 45 -1.30 4.74 3.63
C LEU A 45 -0.47 5.04 4.88
N SER A 46 -0.18 4.02 5.69
CA SER A 46 0.70 4.19 6.84
C SER A 46 2.14 4.58 6.43
N ASN A 47 2.86 5.26 7.34
CA ASN A 47 4.24 5.71 7.10
C ASN A 47 5.17 4.58 6.65
N GLU A 48 5.03 3.39 7.25
CA GLU A 48 5.82 2.21 6.86
C GLU A 48 5.53 1.75 5.43
N LYS A 49 4.27 1.81 5.02
CA LYS A 49 3.86 1.44 3.66
C LYS A 49 4.31 2.48 2.64
N ALA A 50 4.23 3.77 2.97
CA ALA A 50 4.81 4.84 2.15
C ALA A 50 6.34 4.68 2.01
N ARG A 51 7.05 4.39 3.11
CA ARG A 51 8.50 4.11 3.11
C ARG A 51 8.84 2.89 2.26
N MET A 52 8.04 1.82 2.35
CA MET A 52 8.19 0.62 1.52
C MET A 52 8.03 0.94 0.04
N MET A 53 6.96 1.64 -0.34
CA MET A 53 6.73 2.06 -1.73
C MET A 53 7.87 2.94 -2.25
N HIS A 54 8.30 3.94 -1.46
CA HIS A 54 9.44 4.78 -1.81
C HIS A 54 10.72 3.96 -2.04
N THR A 55 11.00 2.99 -1.17
CA THR A 55 12.17 2.11 -1.29
C THR A 55 12.10 1.25 -2.55
N ILE A 56 10.93 0.68 -2.86
CA ILE A 56 10.74 -0.10 -4.09
C ILE A 56 11.00 0.76 -5.33
N LYS A 57 10.46 1.99 -5.36
CA LYS A 57 10.61 2.92 -6.49
C LYS A 57 12.06 3.39 -6.68
N THR A 58 12.74 3.72 -5.59
CA THR A 58 14.08 4.36 -5.65
C THR A 58 15.24 3.37 -5.65
N LYS A 59 15.10 2.21 -4.99
CA LYS A 59 16.18 1.22 -4.83
C LYS A 59 15.98 -0.03 -5.67
N SER A 60 14.80 -0.25 -6.26
CA SER A 60 14.51 -1.38 -7.15
C SER A 60 15.01 -2.73 -6.61
N PRO A 61 14.55 -3.16 -5.42
CA PRO A 61 15.01 -4.40 -4.78
C PRO A 61 14.77 -5.60 -5.70
N LYS A 62 15.75 -6.53 -5.77
CA LYS A 62 15.67 -7.72 -6.63
C LYS A 62 14.77 -8.83 -6.08
N SER A 63 14.30 -8.70 -4.84
CA SER A 63 13.36 -9.65 -4.23
C SER A 63 12.70 -9.04 -3.00
N VAL A 64 11.60 -9.65 -2.53
CA VAL A 64 10.99 -9.30 -1.23
C VAL A 64 11.98 -9.44 -0.07
N TYR A 65 12.89 -10.42 -0.14
CA TYR A 65 13.95 -10.59 0.87
C TYR A 65 14.95 -9.43 0.86
N ALA A 66 15.37 -8.98 -0.33
CA ALA A 66 16.25 -7.82 -0.47
C ALA A 66 15.57 -6.54 0.05
N LEU A 67 14.28 -6.37 -0.24
CA LEU A 67 13.48 -5.26 0.30
C LEU A 67 13.47 -5.27 1.83
N ALA A 68 13.24 -6.44 2.45
CA ALA A 68 13.26 -6.56 3.91
C ALA A 68 14.59 -6.14 4.52
N LYS A 69 15.70 -6.56 3.90
CA LYS A 69 17.06 -6.14 4.31
C LYS A 69 17.29 -4.64 4.15
N MET A 70 16.82 -4.03 3.06
CA MET A 70 16.91 -2.58 2.84
C MET A 70 16.07 -1.79 3.86
N LEU A 71 14.92 -2.33 4.27
CA LEU A 71 14.04 -1.69 5.25
C LEU A 71 14.49 -1.91 6.70
N GLY A 72 15.39 -2.85 6.96
CA GLY A 72 15.78 -3.26 8.31
C GLY A 72 14.64 -3.96 9.06
N ARG A 73 13.72 -4.62 8.35
CA ARG A 73 12.53 -5.28 8.91
C ARG A 73 12.60 -6.80 8.72
N ASP A 74 11.85 -7.53 9.53
CA ASP A 74 11.74 -8.97 9.37
C ASP A 74 11.02 -9.33 8.06
N PHE A 75 11.40 -10.47 7.48
CA PHE A 75 10.90 -10.89 6.17
C PHE A 75 9.39 -11.16 6.18
N LYS A 76 8.85 -11.71 7.27
CA LYS A 76 7.45 -12.09 7.35
C LYS A 76 6.54 -10.85 7.30
N SER A 77 6.84 -9.83 8.11
CA SER A 77 6.09 -8.57 8.10
C SER A 77 6.14 -7.88 6.74
N VAL A 78 7.31 -7.85 6.10
CA VAL A 78 7.46 -7.25 4.76
C VAL A 78 6.71 -8.07 3.71
N SER A 79 6.74 -9.40 3.78
CA SER A 79 6.01 -10.27 2.87
C SER A 79 4.50 -10.09 3.01
N ASP A 80 3.99 -10.02 4.24
CA ASP A 80 2.56 -9.81 4.53
C ASP A 80 2.11 -8.42 4.04
N ASP A 81 2.94 -7.38 4.24
CA ASP A 81 2.71 -6.02 3.71
C ASP A 81 2.67 -6.00 2.17
N ILE A 82 3.60 -6.68 1.49
CA ILE A 82 3.68 -6.73 0.02
C ILE A 82 2.50 -7.48 -0.57
N LYS A 83 2.09 -8.62 0.00
CA LYS A 83 0.90 -9.36 -0.45
C LYS A 83 -0.36 -8.53 -0.30
N LEU A 84 -0.46 -7.72 0.76
CA LEU A 84 -1.58 -6.81 0.93
C LEU A 84 -1.59 -5.77 -0.20
N MET A 85 -0.46 -5.10 -0.44
CA MET A 85 -0.35 -4.10 -1.51
C MET A 85 -0.60 -4.68 -2.91
N GLU A 86 -0.20 -5.93 -3.14
CA GLU A 86 -0.50 -6.67 -4.37
C GLU A 86 -2.00 -6.92 -4.54
N LYS A 87 -2.69 -7.37 -3.50
CA LYS A 87 -4.16 -7.55 -3.52
C LYS A 87 -4.92 -6.28 -3.87
N PHE A 88 -4.42 -5.13 -3.41
CA PHE A 88 -5.00 -3.83 -3.73
C PHE A 88 -4.48 -3.22 -5.04
N GLY A 89 -3.59 -3.90 -5.77
CA GLY A 89 -3.13 -3.47 -7.09
C GLY A 89 -2.12 -2.32 -7.08
N PHE A 90 -1.43 -2.07 -5.95
CA PHE A 90 -0.34 -1.08 -5.89
C PHE A 90 0.97 -1.65 -6.44
N ILE A 91 1.19 -2.95 -6.26
CA ILE A 91 2.44 -3.65 -6.54
C ILE A 91 2.12 -4.93 -7.30
N ASP A 92 2.98 -5.30 -8.25
CA ASP A 92 3.05 -6.65 -8.82
C ASP A 92 4.29 -7.38 -8.28
N LEU A 93 4.17 -8.69 -8.06
CA LEU A 93 5.29 -9.58 -7.82
C LEU A 93 5.70 -10.28 -9.12
N ILE A 94 6.83 -9.85 -9.69
CA ILE A 94 7.38 -10.45 -10.90
C ILE A 94 8.25 -11.63 -10.49
N ALA A 95 7.88 -12.83 -10.94
CA ALA A 95 8.70 -14.03 -10.76
C ALA A 95 9.93 -13.97 -11.66
N GLU A 96 11.12 -14.03 -11.06
CA GLU A 96 12.41 -14.09 -11.75
C GLU A 96 13.11 -15.39 -11.37
N LYS A 97 13.43 -16.21 -12.38
CA LYS A 97 14.19 -17.45 -12.20
C LYS A 97 15.68 -17.18 -12.38
N THR A 98 16.47 -17.62 -11.41
CA THR A 98 17.92 -17.67 -11.51
C THR A 98 18.36 -19.10 -11.23
N GLY A 99 18.63 -19.86 -12.30
CA GLY A 99 18.89 -21.30 -12.20
C GLY A 99 17.67 -22.05 -11.64
N LYS A 100 17.87 -22.84 -10.58
CA LYS A 100 16.81 -23.63 -9.91
C LYS A 100 15.97 -22.82 -8.91
N ARG A 101 16.31 -21.55 -8.65
CA ARG A 101 15.63 -20.72 -7.64
C ARG A 101 14.75 -19.68 -8.31
N GLU A 102 13.54 -19.54 -7.80
CA GLU A 102 12.59 -18.50 -8.17
C GLU A 102 12.54 -17.43 -7.08
N ARG A 103 12.54 -16.16 -7.49
CA ARG A 103 12.44 -15.01 -6.59
C ARG A 103 11.31 -14.11 -7.06
N LEU A 104 10.56 -13.56 -6.10
CA LEU A 104 9.52 -12.58 -6.38
C LEU A 104 10.10 -11.18 -6.23
N ARG A 105 10.18 -10.45 -7.33
CA ARG A 105 10.61 -9.05 -7.35
C ARG A 105 9.40 -8.14 -7.25
N PRO A 106 9.30 -7.31 -6.19
CA PRO A 106 8.20 -6.35 -6.08
C PRO A 106 8.43 -5.17 -7.03
N ARG A 107 7.37 -4.77 -7.73
CA ARG A 107 7.36 -3.60 -8.63
C ARG A 107 6.10 -2.78 -8.38
N ILE A 108 6.24 -1.48 -8.19
CA ILE A 108 5.08 -0.57 -8.18
C ILE A 108 4.54 -0.45 -9.60
N ILE A 109 3.23 -0.63 -9.72
CA ILE A 109 2.53 -0.59 -11.02
C ILE A 109 1.66 0.66 -11.18
N LEU A 110 1.48 1.44 -10.11
CA LEU A 110 0.74 2.69 -10.14
C LEU A 110 1.67 3.88 -10.28
N ASP A 111 1.26 4.83 -11.10
CA ASP A 111 1.96 6.11 -11.28
C ASP A 111 1.43 7.17 -10.31
N SER A 112 0.12 7.13 -10.03
CA SER A 112 -0.56 8.07 -9.15
C SER A 112 -1.71 7.42 -8.39
N ILE A 113 -2.00 7.97 -7.21
CA ILE A 113 -3.15 7.64 -6.39
C ILE A 113 -3.91 8.94 -6.15
N ASN A 114 -5.16 9.00 -6.60
CA ASN A 114 -6.05 10.13 -6.38
C ASN A 114 -7.07 9.74 -5.31
N ILE A 115 -7.04 10.43 -4.19
CA ILE A 115 -8.00 10.25 -3.10
C ILE A 115 -8.91 11.47 -3.11
N GLU A 116 -10.16 11.26 -3.49
CA GLU A 116 -11.20 12.28 -3.48
C GLU A 116 -12.07 12.07 -2.24
N LEU A 117 -12.16 13.11 -1.43
CA LEU A 117 -12.96 13.11 -0.21
C LEU A 117 -14.09 14.11 -0.43
N LYS A 118 -15.31 13.60 -0.60
CA LYS A 118 -16.52 14.42 -0.73
C LYS A 118 -17.14 14.59 0.64
N LEU A 119 -17.19 15.84 1.09
CA LEU A 119 -17.77 16.30 2.34
C LEU A 119 -19.22 16.76 2.13
#